data_AF-A0A090G403-F1
#
_entry.id   AF-A0A090G403-F1
#
_cell.length_a   1.000
_cell.length_b   1.000
_cell.length_c   1.000
_cell.angle_alpha   90.00
_cell.angle_beta   90.00
_cell.angle_gamma   90.00
#
_symmetry.space_group_name_H-M   'P 1'
#
loop_
_entity.id
_entity.type
_entity.pdbx_description
1 polymer ?
#
loop_
_entity_poly.entity_id
_entity_poly.type
_entity_poly.pdbx_seq_one_letter_code
_entity_poly.pdbx_strand_id
1 'polypeptide(L)'
;MDRFIARENIKHFVDRLHTETDQRTRSTLQKLLIAEEDKLAKLSERLDVMDHNVLRITDLAVMQRARLNGAHMDGDGAALARRHLENLEQLYERFMLRRRHVESEIMRSPM
;
A
#
# COMPACT_ATOMS: atom_id res chain seq x y z
N MET A 1 4.84 10.94 5.39
CA MET A 1 5.77 11.69 6.28
C MET A 1 6.52 10.71 7.17
N ASP A 2 5.82 9.76 7.80
CA ASP A 2 6.41 8.80 8.75
C ASP A 2 7.44 7.83 8.18
N ARG A 3 7.31 7.36 6.92
CA ARG A 3 8.28 6.42 6.32
C ARG A 3 9.59 7.08 5.90
N PHE A 4 9.53 8.33 5.44
CA PHE A 4 10.71 9.15 5.12
C PHE A 4 11.51 9.44 6.40
N ILE A 5 10.81 9.89 7.44
CA ILE A 5 11.37 10.05 8.78
C ILE A 5 11.96 8.70 9.22
N ALA A 6 11.26 7.58 9.04
CA ALA A 6 11.78 6.27 9.40
C ALA A 6 13.05 5.87 8.63
N ARG A 7 13.14 6.09 7.31
CA ARG A 7 14.34 5.78 6.50
C ARG A 7 15.54 6.64 6.88
N GLU A 8 15.34 7.96 7.01
CA GLU A 8 16.40 8.87 7.44
C GLU A 8 16.80 8.61 8.90
N ASN A 9 15.84 8.29 9.77
CA ASN A 9 16.11 7.89 11.15
C ASN A 9 16.90 6.58 11.20
N ILE A 10 16.56 5.58 10.37
CA ILE A 10 17.32 4.33 10.26
C ILE A 10 18.76 4.63 9.86
N LYS A 11 18.97 5.41 8.80
CA LYS A 11 20.31 5.83 8.37
C LYS A 11 21.05 6.54 9.49
N HIS A 12 20.42 7.52 10.14
CA HIS A 12 20.98 8.27 11.25
C HIS A 12 21.36 7.37 12.44
N PHE A 13 20.50 6.43 12.82
CA PHE A 13 20.75 5.52 13.93
C PHE A 13 21.85 4.50 13.59
N VAL A 14 21.89 3.99 12.36
CA VAL A 14 22.98 3.12 11.87
C VAL A 14 24.31 3.86 11.88
N ASP A 15 24.37 5.07 11.33
CA ASP A 15 25.58 5.90 11.31
C ASP A 15 26.06 6.20 12.73
N ARG A 16 25.14 6.59 13.63
CA ARG A 16 25.47 6.88 15.04
C ARG A 16 25.92 5.63 15.80
N LEU A 17 25.37 4.45 15.51
CA LEU A 17 25.78 3.19 16.14
C LEU A 17 27.22 2.78 15.80
N HIS A 18 27.79 3.26 14.70
CA HIS A 18 29.19 2.98 14.33
C HIS A 18 30.19 3.68 15.24
N THR A 19 29.86 4.87 15.75
CA THR A 19 30.77 5.68 16.58
C THR A 19 30.40 5.68 18.06
N GLU A 20 29.20 5.24 18.42
CA GLU A 20 28.72 5.23 19.80
C GLU A 20 29.41 4.15 20.65
N THR A 21 30.07 4.55 21.73
CA THR A 21 30.79 3.66 22.65
C THR A 21 30.05 3.45 23.97
N ASP A 22 29.11 4.34 24.34
CA ASP A 22 28.34 4.19 25.58
C ASP A 22 27.27 3.11 25.44
N GLN A 23 27.38 2.05 26.23
CA GLN A 23 26.50 0.88 26.14
C GLN A 23 25.02 1.22 26.37
N ARG A 24 24.72 2.18 27.24
CA ARG A 24 23.33 2.61 27.52
C ARG A 24 22.74 3.34 26.32
N THR A 25 23.51 4.22 25.70
CA THR A 25 23.12 4.95 24.49
C THR A 25 23.00 4.00 23.30
N ARG A 26 23.94 3.06 23.12
CA ARG A 26 23.85 2.00 22.09
C ARG A 26 22.56 1.20 22.20
N SER A 27 22.20 0.74 23.41
CA SER A 27 20.96 -0.01 23.63
C SER A 27 19.71 0.82 23.28
N THR A 28 19.72 2.11 23.59
CA THR A 28 18.62 3.02 23.24
C THR A 28 18.51 3.19 21.73
N LEU A 29 19.63 3.42 21.04
CA LEU A 29 19.68 3.56 19.58
C LEU A 29 19.19 2.31 18.86
N GLN A 30 19.56 1.12 19.34
CA GLN A 30 19.08 -0.15 18.78
C GLN A 30 17.56 -0.31 18.89
N LYS A 31 16.97 0.06 20.03
CA LYS A 31 15.51 0.02 20.21
C LYS A 31 14.79 1.00 19.27
N LEU A 32 15.33 2.19 19.10
CA LEU A 32 14.79 3.18 18.17
C LEU A 32 14.90 2.71 16.72
N LEU A 33 16.04 2.11 16.35
CA LEU A 33 16.25 1.53 15.03
C LEU A 33 15.19 0.47 14.70
N ILE A 34 14.98 -0.50 15.59
CA ILE A 34 13.95 -1.54 15.42
C ILE A 34 12.56 -0.92 15.25
N ALA A 35 12.24 0.09 16.06
CA ALA A 35 10.94 0.76 15.98
C ALA A 35 10.71 1.45 14.62
N GLU A 36 11.75 2.03 14.02
CA GLU A 36 11.65 2.62 12.68
C GLU A 36 11.57 1.56 11.58
N GLU A 37 12.32 0.46 11.71
CA GLU A 37 12.23 -0.69 10.80
C GLU A 37 10.82 -1.31 10.80
N ASP A 38 10.22 -1.47 11.98
CA ASP A 38 8.84 -1.96 12.15
C ASP A 38 7.81 -1.04 11.46
N LYS A 39 8.01 0.27 11.50
CA LYS A 39 7.15 1.21 10.77
C LYS A 39 7.28 1.02 9.27
N LEU A 40 8.49 0.81 8.75
CA LEU A 40 8.70 0.50 7.34
C LEU A 40 8.00 -0.81 6.95
N ALA A 41 8.17 -1.86 7.75
CA ALA A 41 7.60 -3.17 7.49
C ALA A 41 6.07 -3.13 7.40
N LYS A 42 5.40 -2.49 8.36
CA LYS A 42 3.94 -2.31 8.36
C LYS A 42 3.42 -1.54 7.13
N LEU A 43 4.17 -0.55 6.65
CA LEU A 43 3.78 0.20 5.47
C LEU A 43 3.96 -0.63 4.18
N SER A 44 4.98 -1.47 4.11
CA SER A 44 5.12 -2.44 3.02
C SER A 44 3.99 -3.46 3.02
N GLU A 45 3.67 -4.07 4.16
CA GLU A 45 2.57 -5.03 4.28
C GLU A 45 1.23 -4.43 3.83
N ARG A 46 0.96 -3.18 4.21
CA ARG A 46 -0.24 -2.46 3.75
C ARG A 46 -0.27 -2.26 2.24
N LEU A 47 0.86 -2.00 1.59
CA LEU A 47 0.93 -1.90 0.13
C LEU A 47 0.67 -3.26 -0.51
N ASP A 48 1.29 -4.33 0.00
CA ASP A 48 1.11 -5.68 -0.54
C ASP A 48 -0.36 -6.14 -0.47
N VAL A 49 -1.03 -5.87 0.65
CA VAL A 49 -2.47 -6.14 0.80
C VAL A 49 -3.29 -5.33 -0.20
N MET A 50 -2.92 -4.08 -0.45
CA MET A 50 -3.62 -3.23 -1.42
C MET A 50 -3.40 -3.71 -2.85
N ASP A 51 -2.19 -4.12 -3.21
CA ASP A 51 -1.86 -4.67 -4.52
C ASP A 51 -2.62 -5.98 -4.76
N HIS A 52 -2.72 -6.85 -3.75
CA HIS A 52 -3.54 -8.06 -3.83
C HIS A 52 -5.03 -7.74 -4.06
N ASN A 53 -5.58 -6.75 -3.36
CA ASN A 53 -6.95 -6.32 -3.55
C ASN A 53 -7.19 -5.74 -4.96
N VAL A 54 -6.24 -4.95 -5.48
CA VAL A 54 -6.29 -4.40 -6.83
C VAL A 54 -6.36 -5.53 -7.86
N LEU A 55 -5.45 -6.52 -7.78
CA LEU A 55 -5.43 -7.66 -8.68
C LEU A 55 -6.77 -8.42 -8.66
N ARG A 56 -7.30 -8.71 -7.46
CA ARG A 56 -8.58 -9.39 -7.30
C ARG A 56 -9.75 -8.61 -7.92
N ILE A 57 -9.78 -7.28 -7.76
CA ILE A 57 -10.83 -6.44 -8.36
C ILE A 57 -10.72 -6.46 -9.89
N THR A 58 -9.50 -6.39 -10.43
CA THR A 58 -9.26 -6.46 -11.87
C THR A 58 -9.75 -7.80 -12.45
N ASP A 59 -9.45 -8.92 -11.80
CA ASP A 59 -9.92 -10.25 -12.23
C ASP A 59 -11.45 -10.33 -12.23
N LEU A 60 -12.09 -9.82 -11.16
CA LEU A 60 -13.56 -9.76 -11.07
C LEU A 60 -14.17 -8.90 -12.18
N ALA A 61 -13.56 -7.75 -12.48
CA ALA A 61 -14.03 -6.85 -13.54
C ALA A 61 -13.90 -7.51 -14.93
N VAL A 62 -12.79 -8.20 -15.20
CA VAL A 62 -12.58 -8.96 -16.44
C VAL A 62 -13.63 -10.05 -16.59
N MET A 63 -13.86 -10.85 -15.56
CA MET A 63 -14.89 -11.90 -15.57
C MET A 63 -16.29 -11.33 -15.78
N GLN A 64 -16.61 -10.21 -15.12
CA GLN A 64 -17.91 -9.56 -15.26
C GLN A 64 -18.12 -8.99 -16.67
N ARG A 65 -17.07 -8.42 -17.28
CA ARG A 65 -17.12 -7.92 -18.65
C ARG A 65 -17.30 -9.05 -19.67
N ALA A 66 -16.62 -10.18 -19.47
CA ALA A 66 -16.81 -11.38 -20.28
C ALA A 66 -18.26 -11.90 -20.19
N ARG A 67 -18.85 -11.92 -18.99
CA ARG A 67 -20.26 -12.30 -18.80
C ARG A 67 -21.22 -11.37 -19.53
N LEU A 68 -21.01 -10.06 -19.44
CA LEU A 68 -21.83 -9.07 -20.17
C LEU A 68 -21.74 -9.25 -21.68
N ASN A 69 -20.55 -9.58 -22.21
CA ASN A 69 -20.34 -9.76 -23.64
C ASN A 69 -20.85 -11.11 -24.17
N GLY A 70 -20.87 -12.15 -23.32
CA GLY A 70 -21.22 -13.52 -23.71
C GLY A 70 -22.68 -13.93 -23.42
N ALA A 71 -23.42 -13.18 -22.61
CA ALA A 71 -24.74 -13.59 -22.16
C ALA A 71 -25.88 -12.91 -22.93
N HIS A 72 -26.85 -13.70 -23.38
CA HIS A 72 -28.20 -13.21 -23.71
C HIS A 72 -28.95 -12.94 -22.40
N MET A 73 -28.53 -11.90 -21.67
CA MET A 73 -29.25 -11.46 -20.48
C MET A 73 -30.50 -10.67 -20.91
N ASP A 74 -31.58 -10.84 -20.17
CA ASP A 74 -32.73 -9.93 -20.24
C ASP A 74 -32.36 -8.53 -19.74
N GLY A 75 -33.28 -7.57 -19.90
CA GLY A 75 -33.03 -6.16 -19.59
C GLY A 75 -32.56 -5.93 -18.15
N ASP A 76 -33.15 -6.64 -17.19
CA ASP A 76 -32.86 -6.50 -15.75
C ASP A 76 -31.55 -7.17 -15.36
N GLY A 77 -31.29 -8.39 -15.86
CA GLY A 77 -30.02 -9.09 -15.65
C GLY A 77 -28.83 -8.33 -16.23
N ALA A 78 -29.00 -7.76 -17.43
CA ALA A 78 -27.99 -6.92 -18.06
C ALA A 78 -27.73 -5.62 -17.27
N ALA A 79 -28.78 -5.00 -16.73
CA ALA A 79 -28.67 -3.77 -15.94
C ALA A 79 -27.92 -4.02 -14.62
N LEU A 80 -28.28 -5.08 -13.89
CA LEU A 80 -27.59 -5.47 -12.65
C LEU A 80 -26.12 -5.82 -12.92
N ALA A 81 -25.85 -6.55 -14.01
CA ALA A 81 -24.49 -6.92 -14.36
C ALA A 81 -23.61 -5.72 -14.74
N ARG A 82 -24.17 -4.72 -15.43
CA ARG A 82 -23.50 -3.43 -15.69
C ARG A 82 -23.22 -2.66 -14.40
N ARG A 83 -24.22 -2.56 -13.52
CA ARG A 83 -24.06 -1.88 -12.23
C ARG A 83 -22.97 -2.52 -11.37
N HIS A 84 -22.88 -3.84 -11.37
CA HIS A 84 -21.81 -4.55 -10.66
C HIS A 84 -20.43 -4.23 -11.24
N LEU A 85 -20.30 -4.15 -12.58
CA LEU A 85 -19.04 -3.74 -13.21
C LEU A 85 -18.65 -2.31 -12.83
N GLU A 86 -19.58 -1.36 -12.88
CA GLU A 86 -19.35 0.03 -12.45
C GLU A 86 -18.85 0.11 -11.00
N ASN A 87 -19.42 -0.69 -10.10
CA ASN A 87 -19.00 -0.74 -8.70
C ASN A 87 -17.56 -1.27 -8.56
N LEU A 88 -17.18 -2.28 -9.35
CA LEU A 88 -15.81 -2.82 -9.35
C LEU A 88 -14.80 -1.78 -9.87
N GLU A 89 -15.16 -1.05 -10.94
CA GLU A 89 -14.32 0.02 -11.50
C GLU A 89 -14.13 1.16 -10.49
N GLN A 90 -15.21 1.61 -9.83
CA GLN A 90 -15.12 2.62 -8.76
C GLN A 90 -14.28 2.13 -7.56
N LEU A 91 -14.39 0.85 -7.19
CA LEU A 91 -13.61 0.28 -6.11
C LEU A 91 -12.12 0.23 -6.48
N TYR A 92 -11.79 -0.17 -7.71
CA TYR A 92 -10.44 -0.13 -8.25
C TYR A 92 -9.83 1.28 -8.16
N GLU A 93 -10.56 2.30 -8.61
CA GLU A 93 -10.09 3.69 -8.56
C GLU A 93 -9.79 4.15 -7.12
N ARG A 94 -10.65 3.79 -6.16
CA ARG A 94 -10.44 4.10 -4.74
C ARG A 94 -9.19 3.42 -4.19
N PHE A 95 -8.97 2.14 -4.51
CA PHE A 95 -7.75 1.44 -4.10
C PHE A 95 -6.50 2.04 -4.73
N MET A 96 -6.54 2.37 -6.02
CA MET A 96 -5.42 3.02 -6.71
C MET A 96 -5.13 4.42 -6.16
N LEU A 97 -6.16 5.21 -5.83
CA LEU A 97 -5.98 6.50 -5.17
C LEU A 97 -5.32 6.34 -3.80
N ARG A 98 -5.79 5.38 -2.99
CA ARG A 98 -5.20 5.09 -1.69
C ARG A 98 -3.76 4.60 -1.83
N ARG A 99 -3.47 3.78 -2.85
CA ARG A 99 -2.13 3.24 -3.13
C ARG A 99 -1.16 4.35 -3.46
N ARG A 100 -1.53 5.26 -4.36
CA ARG A 100 -0.75 6.47 -4.68
C ARG A 100 -0.54 7.36 -3.47
N HIS A 101 -1.53 7.48 -2.59
CA HIS A 101 -1.38 8.24 -1.35
C HIS A 101 -0.31 7.61 -0.46
N VAL A 102 -0.40 6.29 -0.21
CA VAL A 102 0.61 5.56 0.57
C VAL A 102 1.98 5.64 -0.10
N GLU A 103 2.08 5.52 -1.43
CA GLU A 103 3.34 5.72 -2.17
C GLU A 103 3.90 7.15 -2.02
N SER A 104 3.05 8.18 -2.07
CA SER A 104 3.47 9.57 -1.89
C SER A 104 3.95 9.84 -0.46
N GLU A 105 3.37 9.16 0.54
CA GLU A 105 3.84 9.20 1.92
C GLU A 105 5.24 8.57 2.08
N ILE A 106 5.62 7.69 1.13
CA ILE A 106 6.91 7.02 1.04
C ILE A 106 7.96 7.86 0.29
N MET A 107 7.58 8.60 -0.77
CA MET A 107 8.52 9.24 -1.70
C MET A 107 8.83 10.73 -1.47
N ARG A 108 8.16 11.47 -0.56
CA ARG A 108 8.46 12.90 -0.33
C ARG A 108 9.85 13.11 0.31
N SER A 109 10.79 13.65 -0.48
CA SER A 109 12.08 14.22 -0.04
C SER A 109 11.94 15.73 0.17
N PRO A 110 12.44 16.33 1.25
CA PRO A 110 12.91 17.71 1.21
C PRO A 110 14.29 17.73 0.53
N MET A 111 14.48 18.63 -0.43
CA MET A 111 15.81 19.08 -0.85
C MET A 111 16.34 20.11 0.13
#